data_AF-A0A969RU90-F1
#
_entry.id   AF-A0A969RU90-F1
#
_cell.length_a   1.000
_cell.length_b   1.000
_cell.length_c   1.000
_cell.angle_alpha   90.00
_cell.angle_beta   90.00
_cell.angle_gamma   90.00
#
_symmetry.space_group_name_H-M   'P 1'
#
loop_
_entity.id
_entity.type
_entity.pdbx_description
1 polymer ?
#
loop_
_entity_poly.entity_id
_entity_poly.type
_entity_poly.pdbx_seq_one_letter_code
_entity_poly.pdbx_strand_id
1 'polypeptide(L)'
;MAIASLDAAARGRYRERDEDLTNPTQWGYGQHLFEPIAAGSAQYEWLKTELTRPEFVQAKYRVVMFHHPPHSLGDNIVPAYTDPVQIIDRFADGQIKAVRYEYPIESDYLIRDVIPLLENAGVHLVFYGHSHLWNRFVSPTGMNFLETSNVGNTYGAYLTPKRRQIPIGYDAAYAASGNPNGLAAVMPNISPVIDEAGYPQPYIANNDITAFSILNTDTGSVSSYYFDTTQ
;
A
#
# COMPACT_ATOMS: atom_id res chain seq x y z
N MET A 1 12.44 -0.84 -7.62
CA MET A 1 11.48 -0.13 -6.74
C MET A 1 12.21 1.07 -6.16
N ALA A 2 11.67 2.28 -6.27
CA ALA A 2 12.32 3.45 -5.69
C ALA A 2 12.33 3.32 -4.16
N ILE A 3 13.48 3.58 -3.53
CA ILE A 3 13.63 3.46 -2.08
C ILE A 3 12.87 4.62 -1.41
N ALA A 4 12.28 4.35 -0.25
CA ALA A 4 11.73 5.34 0.67
C ALA A 4 12.80 6.25 1.32
N SER A 5 13.82 6.68 0.56
CA SER A 5 14.92 7.48 1.07
C SER A 5 14.69 8.96 0.80
N LEU A 6 15.06 9.77 1.78
CA LEU A 6 15.08 11.24 1.71
C LEU A 6 16.51 11.79 1.55
N ASP A 7 17.51 10.90 1.47
CA ASP A 7 18.91 11.26 1.29
C ASP A 7 19.10 12.04 -0.03
N ALA A 8 19.92 13.08 0.02
CA ALA A 8 20.30 13.90 -1.13
C ALA A 8 20.99 13.08 -2.24
N ALA A 9 21.64 11.97 -1.88
CA ALA A 9 22.25 11.04 -2.82
C ALA A 9 21.29 9.93 -3.31
N ALA A 10 20.07 9.84 -2.76
CA ALA A 10 19.13 8.79 -3.14
C ALA A 10 18.24 9.20 -4.31
N ARG A 11 18.12 8.31 -5.31
CA ARG A 11 17.06 8.38 -6.33
C ARG A 11 15.78 7.83 -5.72
N GLY A 12 15.13 8.66 -4.92
CA GLY A 12 13.98 8.30 -4.10
C GLY A 12 12.64 8.58 -4.78
N ARG A 13 11.56 8.12 -4.15
CA ARG A 13 10.19 8.43 -4.60
C ARG A 13 9.81 9.91 -4.40
N TYR A 14 10.50 10.67 -3.54
CA TYR A 14 10.11 12.04 -3.17
C TYR A 14 10.95 13.16 -3.77
N ARG A 15 12.13 12.85 -4.33
CA ARG A 15 13.06 13.84 -4.88
C ARG A 15 14.07 13.21 -5.82
N GLU A 16 14.65 14.06 -6.65
CA GLU A 16 15.85 13.73 -7.41
C GLU A 16 17.13 13.88 -6.57
N ARG A 17 18.19 13.22 -7.05
CA ARG A 17 19.54 13.36 -6.49
C ARG A 17 20.11 14.74 -6.83
N ASP A 18 20.86 15.31 -5.91
CA ASP A 18 21.42 16.65 -6.08
C ASP A 18 22.40 16.72 -7.27
N GLU A 19 23.14 15.65 -7.53
CA GLU A 19 24.06 15.54 -8.67
C GLU A 19 23.37 15.50 -10.04
N ASP A 20 22.08 15.11 -10.08
CA ASP A 20 21.31 14.94 -11.32
C ASP A 20 20.45 16.16 -11.67
N LEU A 21 20.37 17.18 -10.80
CA LEU A 21 19.44 18.30 -10.96
C LEU A 21 19.59 19.05 -12.30
N THR A 22 20.78 19.09 -12.89
CA THR A 22 21.03 19.73 -14.18
C THR A 22 20.87 18.79 -15.38
N ASN A 23 20.56 17.50 -15.16
CA ASN A 23 20.43 16.51 -16.22
C ASN A 23 19.09 15.75 -16.12
N PRO A 24 18.01 16.29 -16.72
CA PRO A 24 16.68 15.67 -16.67
C PRO A 24 16.62 14.23 -17.16
N THR A 25 17.52 13.81 -18.06
CA THR A 25 17.55 12.43 -18.55
C THR A 25 17.95 11.40 -17.48
N GLN A 26 18.53 11.85 -16.37
CA GLN A 26 18.90 11.00 -15.21
C GLN A 26 17.84 10.98 -14.12
N TRP A 27 16.78 11.81 -14.22
CA TRP A 27 15.75 11.91 -13.20
C TRP A 27 14.94 10.61 -13.07
N GLY A 28 14.57 10.27 -11.84
CA GLY A 28 13.67 9.16 -11.51
C GLY A 28 12.20 9.45 -11.78
N TYR A 29 11.80 10.72 -11.80
CA TYR A 29 10.40 11.16 -11.98
C TYR A 29 9.43 10.61 -10.91
N GLY A 30 9.95 10.33 -9.71
CA GLY A 30 9.16 9.81 -8.59
C GLY A 30 8.69 8.36 -8.79
N GLN A 31 7.57 8.02 -8.16
CA GLN A 31 6.87 6.75 -8.27
C GLN A 31 5.85 6.87 -9.40
N HIS A 32 6.25 6.43 -10.59
CA HIS A 32 5.38 6.45 -11.76
C HIS A 32 4.47 5.21 -11.83
N LEU A 33 3.22 5.42 -12.22
CA LEU A 33 2.26 4.36 -12.51
C LEU A 33 2.36 4.01 -14.00
N PHE A 34 2.82 2.79 -14.31
CA PHE A 34 3.01 2.37 -15.70
C PHE A 34 1.70 2.30 -16.50
N GLU A 35 0.61 1.92 -15.84
CA GLU A 35 -0.72 1.84 -16.46
C GLU A 35 -1.74 2.60 -15.61
N PRO A 36 -2.55 3.49 -16.23
CA PRO A 36 -3.57 4.24 -15.51
C PRO A 36 -4.67 3.31 -14.96
N ILE A 37 -5.04 3.53 -13.70
CA ILE A 37 -6.15 2.85 -13.02
C ILE A 37 -7.26 3.80 -12.55
N ALA A 38 -7.05 5.11 -12.74
CA ALA A 38 -8.02 6.13 -12.35
C ALA A 38 -9.32 5.98 -13.16
N ALA A 39 -10.40 6.57 -12.66
CA ALA A 39 -11.69 6.58 -13.33
C ALA A 39 -11.56 7.05 -14.80
N GLY A 40 -12.21 6.32 -15.72
CA GLY A 40 -12.15 6.57 -17.16
C GLY A 40 -10.94 5.96 -17.89
N SER A 41 -9.97 5.38 -17.18
CA SER A 41 -8.90 4.59 -17.82
C SER A 41 -9.44 3.28 -18.40
N ALA A 42 -8.72 2.70 -19.36
CA ALA A 42 -9.08 1.42 -19.96
C ALA A 42 -9.19 0.29 -18.92
N GLN A 43 -8.26 0.25 -17.96
CA GLN A 43 -8.27 -0.76 -16.88
C GLN A 43 -9.44 -0.56 -15.93
N TYR A 44 -9.78 0.68 -15.59
CA TYR A 44 -10.93 1.00 -14.73
C TYR A 44 -12.26 0.62 -15.39
N GLU A 45 -12.48 0.99 -16.66
CA GLU A 45 -13.71 0.66 -17.37
C GLU A 45 -13.85 -0.85 -17.63
N TRP A 46 -12.72 -1.52 -17.89
CA TRP A 46 -12.68 -2.98 -17.93
C TRP A 46 -13.12 -3.59 -16.60
N LEU A 47 -12.50 -3.18 -15.48
CA LEU A 47 -12.84 -3.69 -14.15
C LEU A 47 -14.32 -3.47 -13.83
N LYS A 48 -14.82 -2.25 -14.06
CA LYS A 48 -16.24 -1.91 -13.89
C LYS A 48 -17.15 -2.84 -14.69
N THR A 49 -16.75 -3.21 -15.91
CA THR A 49 -17.49 -4.19 -16.73
C THR A 49 -17.46 -5.57 -16.11
N GLU A 50 -16.28 -6.09 -15.72
CA GLU A 50 -16.13 -7.41 -15.10
C GLU A 50 -16.97 -7.57 -13.83
N LEU A 51 -17.02 -6.54 -12.98
CA LEU A 51 -17.78 -6.55 -11.72
C LEU A 51 -19.30 -6.64 -11.92
N THR A 52 -19.80 -6.36 -13.12
CA THR A 52 -21.24 -6.47 -13.45
C THR A 52 -21.60 -7.75 -14.18
N ARG A 53 -20.61 -8.58 -14.55
CA ARG A 53 -20.86 -9.80 -15.30
C ARG A 53 -21.62 -10.83 -14.47
N PRO A 54 -22.53 -11.62 -15.08
CA PRO A 54 -23.30 -12.63 -14.36
C PRO A 54 -22.44 -13.58 -13.53
N GLU A 55 -21.28 -13.98 -14.04
CA GLU A 55 -20.34 -14.87 -13.35
C GLU A 55 -19.84 -14.28 -12.03
N PHE A 56 -19.54 -12.98 -12.01
CA PHE A 56 -19.10 -12.28 -10.81
C PHE A 56 -20.26 -12.07 -9.84
N VAL A 57 -21.40 -11.58 -10.34
CA VAL A 57 -22.58 -11.28 -9.51
C VAL A 57 -23.16 -12.53 -8.85
N GLN A 58 -23.13 -13.66 -9.53
CA GLN A 58 -23.66 -14.94 -9.03
C GLN A 58 -22.65 -15.75 -8.22
N ALA A 59 -21.37 -15.35 -8.21
CA ALA A 59 -20.34 -16.07 -7.46
C ALA A 59 -20.64 -16.07 -5.97
N LYS A 60 -20.62 -17.26 -5.34
CA LYS A 60 -20.75 -17.43 -3.89
C LYS A 60 -19.73 -16.57 -3.12
N TYR A 61 -18.51 -16.48 -3.65
CA TYR A 61 -17.45 -15.61 -3.12
C TYR A 61 -16.90 -14.70 -4.21
N ARG A 62 -16.93 -13.40 -3.94
CA ARG A 62 -16.39 -12.37 -4.82
C ARG A 62 -15.06 -11.90 -4.24
N VAL A 63 -13.97 -12.31 -4.88
CA VAL A 63 -12.60 -12.00 -4.45
C VAL A 63 -11.93 -11.19 -5.55
N VAL A 64 -11.29 -10.10 -5.16
CA VAL A 64 -10.48 -9.28 -6.07
C VAL A 64 -9.03 -9.30 -5.58
N MET A 65 -8.09 -9.38 -6.52
CA MET A 65 -6.67 -9.42 -6.21
C MET A 65 -5.92 -8.37 -7.01
N PHE A 66 -5.03 -7.64 -6.35
CA PHE A 66 -4.06 -6.75 -6.97
C PHE A 66 -2.86 -6.58 -6.05
N HIS A 67 -1.73 -6.09 -6.58
CA HIS A 67 -0.48 -6.14 -5.82
C HIS A 67 -0.37 -5.05 -4.75
N HIS A 68 -0.65 -3.79 -5.10
CA HIS A 68 -0.42 -2.64 -4.22
C HIS A 68 -1.54 -2.50 -3.16
N PRO A 69 -1.22 -2.26 -1.88
CA PRO A 69 -2.19 -2.30 -0.80
C PRO A 69 -3.10 -1.07 -0.79
N PRO A 70 -4.44 -1.22 -0.68
CA PRO A 70 -5.31 -0.10 -0.35
C PRO A 70 -5.25 0.22 1.15
N HIS A 71 -4.98 -0.78 1.99
CA HIS A 71 -4.85 -0.63 3.44
C HIS A 71 -3.68 -1.48 3.93
N SER A 72 -2.75 -0.91 4.69
CA SER A 72 -1.60 -1.63 5.22
C SER A 72 -0.94 -0.83 6.34
N LEU A 73 -0.27 -1.56 7.24
CA LEU A 73 0.64 -0.97 8.22
C LEU A 73 2.08 -0.85 7.70
N GLY A 74 2.35 -1.32 6.48
CA GLY A 74 3.70 -1.40 5.93
C GLY A 74 4.22 -0.11 5.31
N ASP A 75 5.48 -0.09 4.89
CA ASP A 75 6.11 1.13 4.34
C ASP A 75 5.58 1.50 2.95
N ASN A 76 5.38 0.49 2.10
CA ASN A 76 5.12 0.69 0.67
C ASN A 76 3.69 1.13 0.34
N ILE A 77 2.84 1.37 1.33
CA ILE A 77 1.54 2.05 1.15
C ILE A 77 1.67 3.58 1.11
N VAL A 78 2.83 4.11 1.48
CA VAL A 78 3.14 5.54 1.39
C VAL A 78 4.22 5.70 0.32
N PRO A 79 4.13 6.66 -0.61
CA PRO A 79 3.05 7.64 -0.76
C PRO A 79 1.75 7.03 -1.34
N ALA A 80 0.72 7.87 -1.44
CA ALA A 80 -0.53 7.56 -2.13
C ALA A 80 -0.29 6.98 -3.55
N TYR A 81 -1.16 6.07 -3.99
CA TYR A 81 -1.06 5.45 -5.30
C TYR A 81 -1.62 6.38 -6.38
N THR A 82 -0.81 7.35 -6.80
CA THR A 82 -1.17 8.41 -7.74
C THR A 82 0.02 8.84 -8.57
N ASP A 83 -0.22 9.55 -9.68
CA ASP A 83 0.87 10.13 -10.46
C ASP A 83 1.60 11.22 -9.67
N PRO A 84 2.94 11.29 -9.76
CA PRO A 84 3.73 12.24 -9.00
C PRO A 84 3.53 13.68 -9.51
N VAL A 85 3.26 14.60 -8.60
CA VAL A 85 3.22 16.04 -8.88
C VAL A 85 4.63 16.62 -8.74
N GLN A 86 5.26 16.94 -9.86
CA GLN A 86 6.61 17.51 -9.86
C GLN A 86 6.60 18.97 -9.40
N ILE A 87 7.51 19.29 -8.48
CA ILE A 87 7.79 20.65 -8.02
C ILE A 87 9.30 20.90 -8.19
N ILE A 88 9.63 22.02 -8.83
CA ILE A 88 11.02 22.44 -9.05
C ILE A 88 11.26 23.72 -8.27
N ASP A 89 11.97 23.59 -7.16
CA ASP A 89 12.42 24.72 -6.36
C ASP A 89 13.66 25.35 -7.01
N ARG A 90 13.71 26.69 -7.07
CA ARG A 90 14.81 27.43 -7.70
C ARG A 90 15.38 28.49 -6.76
N PHE A 91 16.67 28.76 -6.91
CA PHE A 91 17.30 29.94 -6.32
C PHE A 91 16.87 31.21 -7.06
N ALA A 92 17.18 32.38 -6.48
CA ALA A 92 16.83 33.68 -7.06
C ALA A 92 17.50 33.94 -8.42
N ASP A 93 18.62 33.28 -8.70
CA ASP A 93 19.34 33.34 -9.98
C ASP A 93 18.79 32.35 -11.04
N GLY A 94 17.75 31.58 -10.69
CA GLY A 94 17.08 30.62 -11.57
C GLY A 94 17.68 29.21 -11.57
N GLN A 95 18.80 28.98 -10.88
CA GLN A 95 19.38 27.64 -10.73
C GLN A 95 18.42 26.70 -9.99
N ILE A 96 18.36 25.43 -10.41
CA ILE A 96 17.53 24.42 -9.74
C ILE A 96 18.14 24.13 -8.37
N LYS A 97 17.35 24.34 -7.32
CA LYS A 97 17.69 24.02 -5.94
C LYS A 97 17.30 22.59 -5.58
N ALA A 98 16.12 22.15 -6.01
CA ALA A 98 15.63 20.80 -5.80
C ALA A 98 14.54 20.46 -6.82
N VAL A 99 14.42 19.18 -7.15
CA VAL A 99 13.26 18.62 -7.84
C VAL A 99 12.63 17.61 -6.89
N ARG A 100 11.38 17.86 -6.49
CA ARG A 100 10.62 17.05 -5.55
C ARG A 100 9.29 16.60 -6.14
N TYR A 101 8.75 15.51 -5.61
CA TYR A 101 7.50 14.89 -6.07
C TYR A 101 6.52 14.77 -4.91
N GLU A 102 5.33 15.30 -5.13
CA GLU A 102 4.22 15.19 -4.20
C GLU A 102 3.17 14.18 -4.64
N TYR A 103 2.50 13.59 -3.67
CA TYR A 103 1.46 12.58 -3.85
C TYR A 103 0.30 12.92 -2.92
N PRO A 104 -0.60 13.83 -3.35
CA PRO A 104 -1.72 14.23 -2.51
C PRO A 104 -2.61 13.01 -2.20
N ILE A 105 -2.92 12.81 -0.92
CA ILE A 105 -3.63 11.60 -0.45
C ILE A 105 -5.06 11.50 -1.02
N GLU A 106 -5.70 12.64 -1.25
CA GLU A 106 -7.00 12.75 -1.91
C GLU A 106 -6.97 12.33 -3.39
N SER A 107 -5.78 12.22 -3.96
CA SER A 107 -5.55 11.74 -5.33
C SER A 107 -5.16 10.26 -5.39
N ASP A 108 -5.18 9.52 -4.28
CA ASP A 108 -4.95 8.07 -4.28
C ASP A 108 -6.01 7.36 -5.15
N TYR A 109 -5.62 6.83 -6.30
CA TYR A 109 -6.55 6.24 -7.27
C TYR A 109 -7.17 4.94 -6.75
N LEU A 110 -6.48 4.18 -5.89
CA LEU A 110 -7.05 2.98 -5.30
C LEU A 110 -8.20 3.36 -4.37
N ILE A 111 -7.97 4.29 -3.44
CA ILE A 111 -8.99 4.68 -2.46
C ILE A 111 -10.11 5.49 -3.11
N ARG A 112 -9.78 6.44 -3.99
CA ARG A 112 -10.75 7.34 -4.59
C ARG A 112 -11.64 6.65 -5.62
N ASP A 113 -11.06 5.81 -6.48
CA ASP A 113 -11.75 5.30 -7.67
C ASP A 113 -12.04 3.80 -7.55
N VAL A 114 -11.04 2.98 -7.23
CA VAL A 114 -11.15 1.51 -7.29
C VAL A 114 -11.97 0.95 -6.12
N ILE A 115 -11.64 1.32 -4.88
CA ILE A 115 -12.31 0.77 -3.69
C ILE A 115 -13.83 1.00 -3.71
N PRO A 116 -14.35 2.19 -4.07
CA PRO A 116 -15.80 2.39 -4.21
C PRO A 116 -16.46 1.48 -5.24
N LEU A 117 -15.79 1.16 -6.36
CA LEU A 117 -16.32 0.18 -7.32
C LEU A 117 -16.44 -1.21 -6.69
N LEU A 118 -15.40 -1.64 -5.96
CA LEU A 118 -15.37 -2.95 -5.33
C LEU A 118 -16.45 -3.08 -4.25
N GLU A 119 -16.62 -2.05 -3.42
CA GLU A 119 -17.68 -2.01 -2.40
C GLU A 119 -19.07 -2.06 -3.05
N ASN A 120 -19.32 -1.25 -4.08
CA ASN A 120 -20.60 -1.23 -4.78
C ASN A 120 -20.92 -2.57 -5.48
N ALA A 121 -19.90 -3.29 -5.95
CA ALA A 121 -20.05 -4.62 -6.54
C ALA A 121 -20.24 -5.74 -5.48
N GLY A 122 -20.16 -5.40 -4.18
CA GLY A 122 -20.29 -6.34 -3.07
C GLY A 122 -19.11 -7.33 -2.97
N VAL A 123 -17.90 -6.91 -3.32
CA VAL A 123 -16.69 -7.70 -3.10
C VAL A 123 -16.59 -8.12 -1.64
N HIS A 124 -16.28 -9.39 -1.38
CA HIS A 124 -16.15 -9.91 -0.02
C HIS A 124 -14.71 -9.80 0.51
N LEU A 125 -13.72 -10.00 -0.37
CA LEU A 125 -12.30 -10.02 -0.03
C LEU A 125 -11.47 -9.35 -1.12
N VAL A 126 -10.63 -8.41 -0.71
CA VAL A 126 -9.55 -7.85 -1.50
C VAL A 126 -8.23 -8.41 -0.97
N PHE A 127 -7.49 -9.08 -1.83
CA PHE A 127 -6.25 -9.79 -1.49
C PHE A 127 -5.05 -9.14 -2.18
N TYR A 128 -3.99 -8.83 -1.44
CA TYR A 128 -2.86 -8.05 -1.96
C TYR A 128 -1.55 -8.33 -1.20
N GLY A 129 -0.49 -7.59 -1.58
CA GLY A 129 0.84 -7.75 -1.02
C GLY A 129 1.61 -6.43 -0.91
N HIS A 130 2.82 -6.44 -1.45
CA HIS A 130 3.74 -5.30 -1.63
C HIS A 130 4.54 -4.85 -0.40
N SER A 131 3.94 -4.82 0.79
CA SER A 131 4.66 -4.35 1.99
C SER A 131 5.34 -5.46 2.77
N HIS A 132 5.15 -6.71 2.32
CA HIS A 132 5.75 -7.90 2.92
C HIS A 132 5.32 -8.06 4.37
N LEU A 133 4.00 -7.95 4.57
CA LEU A 133 3.32 -8.13 5.84
C LEU A 133 2.25 -9.22 5.73
N TRP A 134 1.85 -9.71 6.91
CA TRP A 134 0.50 -10.18 7.12
C TRP A 134 -0.27 -9.11 7.91
N ASN A 135 -1.43 -8.65 7.45
CA ASN A 135 -2.35 -7.81 8.23
C ASN A 135 -3.77 -7.85 7.60
N ARG A 136 -4.79 -7.50 8.39
CA ARG A 136 -6.19 -7.52 7.94
C ARG A 136 -6.92 -6.24 8.31
N PHE A 137 -7.81 -5.79 7.43
CA PHE A 137 -8.75 -4.69 7.67
C PHE A 137 -10.16 -5.08 7.22
N VAL A 138 -11.16 -4.34 7.69
CA VAL A 138 -12.56 -4.51 7.29
C VAL A 138 -13.16 -3.13 7.06
N SER A 139 -13.80 -2.93 5.91
CA SER A 139 -14.49 -1.68 5.61
C SER A 139 -15.81 -1.56 6.41
N PRO A 140 -16.42 -0.37 6.49
CA PRO A 140 -17.74 -0.20 7.11
C PRO A 140 -18.85 -1.05 6.46
N THR A 141 -18.70 -1.41 5.18
CA THR A 141 -19.65 -2.27 4.46
C THR A 141 -19.41 -3.77 4.69
N GLY A 142 -18.33 -4.13 5.39
CA GLY A 142 -17.96 -5.52 5.70
C GLY A 142 -17.01 -6.16 4.69
N MET A 143 -16.52 -5.42 3.69
CA MET A 143 -15.50 -5.90 2.75
C MET A 143 -14.17 -6.14 3.49
N ASN A 144 -13.56 -7.30 3.28
CA ASN A 144 -12.31 -7.68 3.92
C ASN A 144 -11.12 -7.28 3.06
N PHE A 145 -10.05 -6.85 3.72
CA PHE A 145 -8.76 -6.58 3.11
C PHE A 145 -7.71 -7.46 3.78
N LEU A 146 -6.94 -8.21 3.00
CA LEU A 146 -5.91 -9.09 3.54
C LEU A 146 -4.61 -8.91 2.75
N GLU A 147 -3.58 -8.44 3.45
CA GLU A 147 -2.19 -8.58 3.01
C GLU A 147 -1.64 -9.88 3.58
N THR A 148 -1.01 -10.71 2.75
CA THR A 148 -0.31 -11.93 3.21
C THR A 148 0.95 -12.16 2.36
N SER A 149 1.76 -11.11 2.26
CA SER A 149 2.98 -11.11 1.44
C SER A 149 4.26 -11.31 2.24
N ASN A 150 4.16 -11.61 3.53
CA ASN A 150 5.29 -11.97 4.39
C ASN A 150 5.69 -13.44 4.16
N VAL A 151 6.45 -13.67 3.08
CA VAL A 151 7.02 -14.98 2.72
C VAL A 151 8.55 -14.87 2.79
N GLY A 152 9.08 -14.93 4.02
CA GLY A 152 10.53 -14.95 4.27
C GLY A 152 11.23 -13.59 4.28
N ASN A 153 10.50 -12.47 4.18
CA ASN A 153 11.02 -11.14 4.52
C ASN A 153 9.91 -10.14 4.87
N THR A 154 10.30 -8.97 5.37
CA THR A 154 9.42 -7.83 5.62
C THR A 154 10.12 -6.49 5.35
N TYR A 155 9.35 -5.47 4.95
CA TYR A 155 9.79 -4.07 4.96
C TYR A 155 9.37 -3.33 6.24
N GLY A 156 8.81 -4.08 7.20
CA GLY A 156 8.39 -3.59 8.50
C GLY A 156 6.97 -3.03 8.51
N ALA A 157 6.31 -3.17 9.66
CA ALA A 157 5.11 -2.43 10.00
C ALA A 157 5.48 -1.16 10.80
N TYR A 158 4.65 -0.13 10.68
CA TYR A 158 4.90 1.19 11.26
C TYR A 158 3.70 1.62 12.11
N LEU A 159 3.75 1.24 13.39
CA LEU A 159 2.85 1.73 14.44
C LEU A 159 3.68 2.49 15.46
N THR A 160 3.07 3.47 16.15
CA THR A 160 3.72 4.21 17.24
C THR A 160 4.36 3.24 18.23
N PRO A 161 5.63 3.44 18.62
CA PRO A 161 6.48 4.62 18.35
C PRO A 161 7.28 4.58 17.03
N LYS A 162 7.26 3.47 16.28
CA LYS A 162 7.99 3.34 15.01
C LYS A 162 7.32 4.15 13.90
N ARG A 163 8.10 4.96 13.19
CA ARG A 163 7.62 5.88 12.14
C ARG A 163 8.29 5.62 10.80
N ARG A 164 7.52 5.74 9.71
CA ARG A 164 8.00 5.74 8.32
C ARG A 164 8.88 6.95 8.08
N GLN A 165 9.82 6.81 7.14
CA GLN A 165 10.56 7.95 6.62
C GLN A 165 9.68 8.69 5.61
N ILE A 166 9.23 9.88 5.99
CA ILE A 166 8.36 10.74 5.18
C ILE A 166 8.99 12.12 5.01
N PRO A 167 8.79 12.79 3.87
CA PRO A 167 9.32 14.13 3.69
C PRO A 167 8.70 15.12 4.69
N ILE A 168 9.50 16.09 5.12
CA ILE A 168 9.07 17.19 6.00
C ILE A 168 9.01 18.48 5.18
N GLY A 169 7.96 19.28 5.38
CA GLY A 169 7.78 20.57 4.71
C GLY A 169 7.27 20.47 3.27
N TYR A 170 6.72 19.32 2.88
CA TYR A 170 5.95 19.17 1.64
C TYR A 170 4.50 19.60 1.90
N ASP A 171 3.78 19.99 0.85
CA ASP A 171 2.39 20.43 0.98
C ASP A 171 1.46 19.23 1.22
N ALA A 172 1.69 18.12 0.51
CA ALA A 172 1.03 16.85 0.76
C ALA A 172 1.37 16.26 2.14
N ALA A 173 0.33 15.74 2.82
CA ALA A 173 0.48 15.05 4.10
C ALA A 173 0.78 13.56 3.90
N TYR A 174 1.74 13.04 4.66
CA TYR A 174 2.13 11.62 4.63
C TYR A 174 1.97 10.99 6.02
N ALA A 175 1.36 9.81 6.06
CA ALA A 175 1.15 9.10 7.33
C ALA A 175 2.46 8.45 7.82
N ALA A 176 3.07 9.05 8.84
CA ALA A 176 4.27 8.50 9.46
C ALA A 176 4.02 7.17 10.19
N SER A 177 2.78 6.83 10.53
CA SER A 177 2.42 5.60 11.25
C SER A 177 0.98 5.21 10.94
N GLY A 178 0.64 3.95 11.20
CA GLY A 178 -0.69 3.40 10.96
C GLY A 178 -1.02 3.21 9.48
N ASN A 179 -2.29 2.97 9.21
CA ASN A 179 -2.83 2.91 7.85
C ASN A 179 -3.17 4.33 7.37
N PRO A 180 -2.56 4.85 6.29
CA PRO A 180 -2.87 6.19 5.78
C PRO A 180 -4.34 6.35 5.38
N ASN A 181 -5.01 5.25 5.03
CA ASN A 181 -6.35 5.24 4.45
C ASN A 181 -7.44 4.94 5.50
N GLY A 182 -7.15 5.18 6.77
CA GLY A 182 -8.15 5.35 7.84
C GLY A 182 -8.72 4.08 8.50
N LEU A 183 -8.60 2.90 7.90
CA LEU A 183 -9.08 1.66 8.55
C LEU A 183 -8.13 1.17 9.65
N ALA A 184 -8.70 0.72 10.77
CA ALA A 184 -7.96 0.07 11.84
C ALA A 184 -7.64 -1.39 11.47
N ALA A 185 -6.42 -1.83 11.78
CA ALA A 185 -6.02 -3.22 11.57
C ALA A 185 -6.72 -4.14 12.60
N VAL A 186 -7.16 -5.30 12.14
CA VAL A 186 -7.89 -6.28 12.95
C VAL A 186 -6.92 -7.23 13.63
N MET A 187 -7.10 -7.44 14.94
CA MET A 187 -6.30 -8.38 15.71
C MET A 187 -6.60 -9.84 15.32
N PRO A 188 -5.58 -10.69 15.15
CA PRO A 188 -5.78 -12.15 15.11
C PRO A 188 -6.50 -12.64 16.37
N ASN A 189 -7.45 -13.55 16.19
CA ASN A 189 -8.34 -14.04 17.26
C ASN A 189 -7.87 -15.35 17.92
N ILE A 190 -6.93 -16.08 17.30
CA ILE A 190 -6.47 -17.40 17.79
C ILE A 190 -5.06 -17.31 18.37
N SER A 191 -4.08 -16.88 17.57
CA SER A 191 -2.68 -16.81 17.96
C SER A 191 -2.01 -15.58 17.33
N PRO A 192 -2.25 -14.38 17.86
CA PRO A 192 -1.51 -13.20 17.43
C PRO A 192 -0.03 -13.35 17.78
N VAL A 193 0.85 -12.86 16.90
CA VAL A 193 2.27 -12.71 17.24
C VAL A 193 2.39 -11.69 18.37
N ILE A 194 3.23 -11.99 19.34
CA ILE A 194 3.49 -11.14 20.51
C ILE A 194 4.79 -10.39 20.28
N ASP A 195 4.83 -9.09 20.60
CA ASP A 195 6.06 -8.30 20.55
C ASP A 195 6.99 -8.57 21.74
N GLU A 196 8.17 -7.96 21.74
CA GLU A 196 9.17 -8.10 22.82
C GLU A 196 8.65 -7.62 24.18
N ALA A 197 7.63 -6.75 24.20
CA ALA A 197 7.01 -6.23 25.41
C ALA A 197 5.83 -7.08 25.90
N GLY A 198 5.49 -8.16 25.19
CA GLY A 198 4.41 -9.07 25.57
C GLY A 198 3.04 -8.67 25.02
N TYR A 199 2.94 -7.71 24.10
CA TYR A 199 1.67 -7.25 23.53
C TYR A 199 1.34 -7.92 22.19
N PRO A 200 0.07 -8.35 21.99
CA PRO A 200 -0.36 -8.94 20.73
C PRO A 200 -0.39 -7.91 19.60
N GLN A 201 0.06 -8.33 18.42
CA GLN A 201 0.18 -7.48 17.24
C GLN A 201 -0.91 -7.77 16.19
N PRO A 202 -1.46 -6.72 15.53
CA PRO A 202 -2.44 -6.89 14.44
C PRO A 202 -1.81 -7.30 13.10
N TYR A 203 -0.53 -7.64 13.09
CA TYR A 203 0.25 -7.92 11.90
C TYR A 203 1.37 -8.91 12.19
N ILE A 204 1.97 -9.44 11.11
CA ILE A 204 3.24 -10.17 11.14
C ILE A 204 4.24 -9.42 10.27
N ALA A 205 5.36 -9.02 10.87
CA ALA A 205 6.48 -8.33 10.23
C ALA A 205 7.79 -8.92 10.75
N ASN A 206 8.02 -10.21 10.49
CA ASN A 206 9.22 -10.92 10.93
C ASN A 206 9.80 -11.70 9.73
N ASN A 207 11.13 -11.68 9.57
CA ASN A 207 11.82 -12.42 8.50
C ASN A 207 11.91 -13.92 8.80
N ASP A 208 11.83 -14.29 10.06
CA ASP A 208 11.86 -15.68 10.53
C ASP A 208 10.47 -16.32 10.51
N ILE A 209 9.43 -15.57 10.15
CA ILE A 209 8.06 -16.07 10.06
C ILE A 209 7.62 -16.02 8.60
N THR A 210 7.00 -17.11 8.14
CA THR A 210 6.29 -17.16 6.86
C THR A 210 4.81 -17.39 7.11
N ALA A 211 3.97 -16.45 6.66
CA ALA A 211 2.52 -16.55 6.78
C ALA A 211 1.89 -17.06 5.48
N PHE A 212 0.84 -17.86 5.59
CA PHE A 212 0.00 -18.28 4.46
C PHE A 212 -1.47 -18.30 4.86
N SER A 213 -2.35 -18.05 3.89
CA SER A 213 -3.78 -17.92 4.11
C SER A 213 -4.56 -18.86 3.20
N ILE A 214 -5.58 -19.51 3.76
CA ILE A 214 -6.42 -20.48 3.07
C ILE A 214 -7.87 -20.01 3.13
N LEU A 215 -8.50 -19.82 1.97
CA LEU A 215 -9.94 -19.64 1.85
C LEU A 215 -10.61 -21.02 1.83
N ASN A 216 -11.41 -21.33 2.85
CA ASN A 216 -12.29 -22.48 2.84
C ASN A 216 -13.60 -22.09 2.15
N THR A 217 -13.88 -22.68 0.99
CA THR A 217 -15.06 -22.37 0.17
C THR A 217 -16.35 -23.03 0.67
N ASP A 218 -16.27 -23.98 1.59
CA ASP A 218 -17.48 -24.57 2.17
C ASP A 218 -18.07 -23.61 3.19
N THR A 219 -17.23 -23.08 4.08
CA THR A 219 -17.60 -22.17 5.18
C THR A 219 -17.51 -20.70 4.82
N GLY A 220 -16.73 -20.33 3.80
CA GLY A 220 -16.40 -18.95 3.47
C GLY A 220 -15.42 -18.29 4.44
N SER A 221 -14.71 -19.08 5.24
CA SER A 221 -13.73 -18.57 6.19
C SER A 221 -12.33 -18.48 5.58
N VAL A 222 -11.59 -17.42 5.91
CA VAL A 222 -10.16 -17.34 5.65
C VAL A 222 -9.43 -17.64 6.96
N SER A 223 -8.60 -18.68 6.95
CA SER A 223 -7.70 -19.00 8.06
C SER A 223 -6.27 -18.68 7.65
N SER A 224 -5.53 -18.02 8.52
CA SER A 224 -4.11 -17.77 8.30
C SER A 224 -3.28 -18.57 9.29
N TYR A 225 -2.17 -19.10 8.80
CA TYR A 225 -1.22 -19.89 9.54
C TYR A 225 0.15 -19.24 9.35
N TYR A 226 1.03 -19.46 10.30
CA TYR A 226 2.42 -19.05 10.16
C TYR A 226 3.34 -20.20 10.53
N PHE A 227 4.50 -20.24 9.88
CA PHE A 227 5.60 -21.13 10.19
C PHE A 227 6.78 -20.29 10.66
N ASP A 228 7.31 -20.62 11.83
CA ASP A 228 8.53 -20.05 12.40
C ASP A 228 9.72 -20.89 11.91
N THR A 229 10.59 -20.28 11.12
CA THR A 229 11.72 -20.96 10.47
C THR A 229 12.88 -21.23 11.42
N THR A 230 12.80 -20.76 12.68
CA THR A 230 13.83 -20.99 13.70
C THR A 230 13.57 -22.25 14.55
N GLN A 231 12.41 -22.90 14.38
CA GLN A 231 11.98 -24.08 15.14
C GLN A 231 12.30 -25.40 14.44
#